data_AF-A0A4R4PD07-F1
#
_entry.id   AF-A0A4R4PD07-F1
#
_cell.length_a   1.000
_cell.length_b   1.000
_cell.length_c   1.000
_cell.angle_alpha   90.00
_cell.angle_beta   90.00
_cell.angle_gamma   90.00
#
_symmetry.space_group_name_H-M   'P 1'
#
loop_
_entity.id
_entity.type
_entity.pdbx_description
1 polymer ?
#
loop_
_entity_poly.entity_id
_entity_poly.type
_entity_poly.pdbx_seq_one_letter_code
_entity_poly.pdbx_strand_id
1 'polypeptide(L)'
;MLGSRRRRLTAALARVMGETMASREHSKSLVMRVLHVHRRVLPELVRHWPLDDADWPYLTIEELRRLHRAPGLAGRAAERAAACAEAVDMPMPDRLDFSADGGRRRTAPAAGSGVSPGRVTGVVVRPPADDIPGDRPAILVCASADADVAPLLGLVGGVVTGRGSAMSHIAILAREHRVPAVVGHPAAAALRPGDLVTIDGTTGEVHAEPTLTG
;
A
#
# COMPACT_ATOMS: atom_id res chain seq x y z
N MET A 1 -26.50 -31.97 -22.42
CA MET A 1 -27.15 -31.64 -21.12
C MET A 1 -26.20 -31.22 -19.97
N LEU A 2 -24.86 -31.13 -20.17
CA LEU A 2 -23.90 -30.78 -19.10
C LEU A 2 -23.78 -29.29 -18.73
N GLY A 3 -24.50 -28.38 -19.42
CA GLY A 3 -24.31 -26.92 -19.26
C GLY A 3 -24.95 -26.29 -18.00
N SER A 4 -26.13 -26.75 -17.56
CA SER A 4 -26.85 -26.08 -16.46
C SER A 4 -26.32 -26.43 -15.07
N ARG A 5 -25.87 -27.68 -14.86
CA ARG A 5 -25.24 -28.12 -13.61
C ARG A 5 -23.88 -27.46 -13.41
N ARG A 6 -23.04 -27.41 -14.46
CA ARG A 6 -21.77 -26.68 -14.43
C ARG A 6 -21.96 -25.20 -14.12
N ARG A 7 -22.90 -24.51 -14.80
CA ARG A 7 -23.17 -23.09 -14.55
C ARG A 7 -23.62 -22.80 -13.11
N ARG A 8 -24.48 -23.66 -12.55
CA ARG A 8 -24.90 -23.55 -11.14
C ARG A 8 -23.75 -23.77 -10.17
N LEU A 9 -22.91 -24.77 -10.42
CA LEU A 9 -21.73 -25.04 -9.60
C LEU A 9 -20.73 -23.87 -9.64
N THR A 10 -20.43 -23.35 -10.84
CA THR A 10 -19.55 -22.20 -11.02
C THR A 10 -20.09 -20.97 -10.29
N ALA A 11 -21.39 -20.68 -10.40
CA ALA A 11 -22.01 -19.56 -9.70
C ALA A 11 -21.96 -19.72 -8.17
N ALA A 12 -22.20 -20.94 -7.67
CA ALA A 12 -22.10 -21.22 -6.23
C ALA A 12 -20.68 -21.03 -5.71
N LEU A 13 -19.67 -21.56 -6.43
CA LEU A 13 -18.26 -21.38 -6.08
C LEU A 13 -17.82 -19.91 -6.12
N ALA A 14 -18.23 -19.17 -7.15
CA ALA A 14 -17.94 -17.74 -7.25
C ALA A 14 -18.52 -16.96 -6.06
N ARG A 15 -19.75 -17.29 -5.64
CA ARG A 15 -20.38 -16.67 -4.47
C ARG A 15 -19.62 -16.96 -3.18
N VAL A 16 -19.28 -18.23 -2.92
CA VAL A 16 -18.52 -18.62 -1.72
C VAL A 16 -17.15 -17.93 -1.68
N MET A 17 -16.47 -17.85 -2.82
CA MET A 17 -15.19 -17.14 -2.92
C MET A 17 -15.35 -15.65 -2.62
N GLY A 18 -16.37 -15.01 -3.19
CA GLY A 18 -16.69 -13.60 -2.96
C GLY A 18 -16.98 -13.30 -1.48
N GLU A 19 -17.82 -14.11 -0.84
CA GLU A 19 -18.16 -13.97 0.59
C GLU A 19 -16.91 -14.15 1.48
N THR A 20 -16.04 -15.10 1.14
CA THR A 20 -14.77 -15.34 1.87
C THR A 20 -13.81 -14.15 1.73
N MET A 21 -13.67 -13.59 0.54
CA MET A 21 -12.84 -12.40 0.31
C MET A 21 -13.39 -11.16 1.01
N ALA A 22 -14.71 -10.96 0.99
CA ALA A 22 -15.35 -9.88 1.72
C ALA A 22 -15.11 -9.99 3.24
N SER A 23 -15.21 -11.20 3.80
CA SER A 23 -14.94 -11.45 5.22
C SER A 23 -13.47 -11.14 5.60
N ARG A 24 -12.52 -11.51 4.74
CA ARG A 24 -11.09 -11.17 4.92
C ARG A 24 -10.88 -9.65 4.97
N GLU A 25 -11.54 -8.89 4.10
CA GLU A 25 -11.38 -7.43 4.08
C GLU A 25 -12.10 -6.76 5.25
N HIS A 26 -13.30 -7.23 5.58
CA HIS A 26 -14.04 -6.77 6.76
C HIS A 26 -13.23 -6.95 8.05
N SER A 27 -12.57 -8.10 8.21
CA SER A 27 -11.73 -8.40 9.38
C SER A 27 -10.58 -7.38 9.52
N LYS A 28 -9.92 -7.00 8.42
CA LYS A 28 -8.89 -5.94 8.46
C LYS A 28 -9.48 -4.59 8.85
N SER A 29 -10.63 -4.25 8.27
CA SER A 29 -11.33 -2.98 8.57
C SER A 29 -11.69 -2.87 10.06
N LEU A 30 -12.20 -3.96 10.66
CA LEU A 30 -12.49 -4.00 12.10
C LEU A 30 -11.23 -3.78 12.95
N VAL A 31 -10.12 -4.45 12.62
CA VAL A 31 -8.84 -4.27 13.32
C VAL A 31 -8.37 -2.81 13.21
N MET A 32 -8.45 -2.20 12.03
CA MET A 32 -8.06 -0.80 11.85
C MET A 32 -8.92 0.16 12.68
N ARG A 33 -10.23 -0.10 12.85
CA ARG A 33 -11.09 0.70 13.74
C ARG A 33 -10.68 0.58 15.20
N VAL A 34 -10.35 -0.63 15.66
CA VAL A 34 -9.85 -0.85 17.02
C VAL A 34 -8.53 -0.12 17.25
N LEU A 35 -7.58 -0.24 16.30
CA LEU A 35 -6.31 0.49 16.36
C LEU A 35 -6.51 2.00 16.32
N HIS A 36 -7.49 2.52 15.56
CA HIS A 36 -7.85 3.93 15.56
C HIS A 36 -8.33 4.41 16.93
N VAL A 37 -9.18 3.63 17.61
CA VAL A 37 -9.61 3.94 18.99
C VAL A 37 -8.40 3.99 19.92
N HIS A 38 -7.49 3.03 19.85
CA HIS A 38 -6.27 3.05 20.65
C HIS A 38 -5.40 4.28 20.36
N ARG A 39 -5.23 4.66 19.09
CA ARG A 39 -4.47 5.85 18.67
C ARG A 39 -5.08 7.16 19.21
N ARG A 40 -6.40 7.19 19.46
CA ARG A 40 -7.10 8.34 20.06
C ARG A 40 -7.02 8.35 21.58
N VAL A 41 -7.13 7.18 22.22
CA VAL A 41 -7.24 7.08 23.68
C VAL A 41 -5.88 7.03 24.37
N LEU A 42 -4.88 6.34 23.81
CA LEU A 42 -3.57 6.18 24.44
C LEU A 42 -2.84 7.50 24.71
N PRO A 43 -2.80 8.48 23.78
CA PRO A 43 -2.19 9.78 24.07
C PRO A 43 -2.81 10.48 25.29
N GLU A 44 -4.15 10.44 25.42
CA GLU A 44 -4.84 11.06 26.56
C GLU A 44 -4.54 10.33 27.88
N LEU A 45 -4.38 9.01 27.86
CA LEU A 45 -3.97 8.24 29.04
C LEU A 45 -2.51 8.54 29.44
N VAL A 46 -1.63 8.67 28.45
CA VAL A 46 -0.18 8.87 28.66
C VAL A 46 0.11 10.23 29.28
N ARG A 47 -0.72 11.27 29.08
CA ARG A 47 -0.60 12.57 29.76
C ARG A 47 -0.58 12.48 31.29
N HIS A 48 -1.10 11.39 31.85
CA HIS A 48 -1.11 11.14 33.29
C HIS A 48 0.06 10.26 33.76
N TRP A 49 0.96 9.88 32.86
CA TRP A 49 2.14 9.07 33.13
C TRP A 49 3.43 9.89 32.97
N PRO A 50 4.52 9.47 33.61
CA PRO A 50 5.82 10.12 33.46
C PRO A 50 6.46 9.69 32.13
N LEU A 51 5.89 10.15 31.02
CA LEU A 51 6.33 9.82 29.66
C LEU A 51 6.05 11.01 28.73
N ASP A 52 6.95 11.24 27.77
CA ASP A 52 6.71 12.22 26.72
C ASP A 52 5.71 11.69 25.68
N ASP A 53 4.90 12.59 25.11
CA ASP A 53 3.87 12.27 24.12
C ASP A 53 4.43 11.60 22.85
N ALA A 54 5.71 11.81 22.56
CA ALA A 54 6.40 11.22 21.41
C ALA A 54 6.85 9.76 21.66
N ASP A 55 6.93 9.32 22.92
CA ASP A 55 7.61 8.08 23.30
C ASP A 55 6.67 6.87 23.40
N TRP A 56 5.41 7.08 23.75
CA TRP A 56 4.45 5.98 23.92
C TRP A 56 4.29 5.08 22.69
N PRO A 57 4.39 5.55 21.42
CA PRO A 57 4.30 4.68 20.26
C PRO A 57 5.41 3.63 20.17
N TYR A 58 6.52 3.86 20.87
CA TYR A 58 7.70 2.99 20.87
C TYR A 58 7.74 2.02 22.06
N LEU A 59 6.70 2.04 22.90
CA LEU A 59 6.53 1.10 24.00
C LEU A 59 5.45 0.06 23.65
N THR A 60 5.67 -1.18 24.08
CA THR A 60 4.65 -2.22 23.95
C THR A 60 3.50 -1.97 24.95
N ILE A 61 2.32 -2.54 24.68
CA ILE A 61 1.17 -2.46 25.59
C ILE A 61 1.55 -3.00 26.99
N GLU A 62 2.37 -4.05 27.07
CA GLU A 62 2.83 -4.59 28.35
C GLU A 62 3.74 -3.60 29.10
N GLU A 63 4.68 -2.96 28.41
CA GLU A 63 5.58 -1.97 29.01
C GLU A 63 4.79 -0.75 29.52
N LEU A 64 3.83 -0.24 28.74
CA LEU A 64 2.94 0.84 29.17
C LEU A 64 2.17 0.47 30.44
N ARG A 65 1.63 -0.75 30.52
CA ARG A 65 0.93 -1.24 31.73
C ARG A 65 1.83 -1.34 32.96
N ARG A 66 3.15 -1.49 32.77
CA ARG A 66 4.13 -1.68 33.85
C ARG A 66 4.88 -0.40 34.20
N LEU A 67 4.68 0.70 33.47
CA LEU A 67 5.41 1.95 33.61
C LEU A 67 5.35 2.50 35.05
N HIS A 68 4.19 2.41 35.71
CA HIS A 68 4.02 2.83 37.11
C HIS A 68 4.93 2.09 38.10
N ARG A 69 5.25 0.82 37.83
CA ARG A 69 6.10 -0.01 38.71
C ARG A 69 7.56 -0.03 38.26
N ALA A 70 7.83 0.29 37.00
CA ALA A 70 9.17 0.29 36.43
C ALA A 70 9.35 1.50 35.48
N PRO A 71 9.56 2.71 36.02
CA PRO A 71 9.65 3.94 35.22
C PRO A 71 10.80 3.92 34.20
N GLY A 72 11.88 3.18 34.49
CA GLY A 72 13.04 3.03 33.58
C GLY A 72 12.71 2.39 32.23
N LEU A 73 11.52 1.78 32.06
CA LEU A 73 11.07 1.30 30.75
C LEU A 73 10.86 2.43 29.73
N ALA A 74 10.59 3.65 30.18
CA ALA A 74 10.47 4.82 29.31
C ALA A 74 11.73 5.04 28.45
N GLY A 75 12.92 4.78 29.01
CA GLY A 75 14.19 4.96 28.31
C GLY A 75 14.38 4.06 27.08
N ARG A 76 13.57 3.01 26.90
CA ARG A 76 13.60 2.17 25.70
C ARG A 76 12.97 2.83 24.47
N ALA A 77 12.12 3.83 24.68
CA ALA A 77 11.41 4.50 23.59
C ALA A 77 12.38 5.17 22.61
N ALA A 78 13.37 5.91 23.13
CA ALA A 78 14.35 6.63 22.32
C ALA A 78 15.18 5.69 21.43
N GLU A 79 15.69 4.58 21.97
CA GLU A 79 16.45 3.58 21.20
C GLU A 79 15.60 2.97 20.07
N ARG A 80 14.35 2.62 20.37
CA ARG A 80 13.43 2.06 19.38
C ARG A 80 12.98 3.10 18.35
N ALA A 81 12.83 4.36 18.74
CA ALA A 81 12.54 5.45 17.82
C ALA A 81 13.64 5.61 16.79
N ALA A 82 14.91 5.59 17.23
CA ALA A 82 16.07 5.61 16.35
C ALA A 82 16.10 4.38 15.42
N ALA A 83 15.93 3.17 15.96
CA ALA A 83 15.92 1.95 15.16
C ALA A 83 14.77 1.92 14.13
N CYS A 84 13.59 2.43 14.48
CA CYS A 84 12.48 2.57 13.55
C CYS A 84 12.79 3.59 12.44
N ALA A 85 13.41 4.73 12.76
CA ALA A 85 13.79 5.73 11.77
C ALA A 85 14.74 5.14 10.72
N GLU A 86 15.75 4.37 11.15
CA GLU A 86 16.65 3.66 10.23
C GLU A 86 15.93 2.60 9.39
N ALA A 87 14.97 1.89 9.98
CA ALA A 87 14.24 0.81 9.31
C ALA A 87 13.24 1.31 8.25
N VAL A 88 12.67 2.52 8.41
CA VAL A 88 11.70 3.09 7.45
C VAL A 88 12.32 3.29 6.06
N ASP A 89 13.59 3.67 6.01
CA ASP A 89 14.32 3.85 4.76
C ASP A 89 14.82 2.51 4.17
N MET A 90 14.73 1.42 4.93
CA MET A 90 15.12 0.11 4.46
C MET A 90 14.03 -0.48 3.55
N PRO A 91 14.36 -0.81 2.28
CA PRO A 91 13.40 -1.48 1.41
C PRO A 91 13.07 -2.87 1.96
N MET A 92 11.78 -3.13 2.17
CA MET A 92 11.28 -4.42 2.66
C MET A 92 11.57 -5.51 1.61
N PRO A 93 12.27 -6.60 1.97
CA PRO A 93 12.55 -7.68 1.03
C PRO A 93 11.28 -8.50 0.74
N ASP A 94 11.12 -8.94 -0.51
CA ASP A 94 10.01 -9.81 -0.92
C ASP A 94 10.07 -11.20 -0.26
N ARG A 95 11.29 -11.63 0.13
CA ARG A 95 11.54 -12.88 0.83
C ARG A 95 12.55 -12.64 1.95
N LEU A 96 12.18 -13.07 3.14
CA LEU A 96 13.12 -13.22 4.26
C LEU A 96 13.70 -14.63 4.17
N ASP A 97 14.97 -14.72 3.80
CA ASP A 97 15.72 -15.97 3.89
C ASP A 97 16.29 -16.09 5.30
N PHE A 98 15.85 -17.12 6.03
CA PHE A 98 16.31 -17.43 7.38
C PHE A 98 17.41 -18.51 7.37
N SER A 99 17.86 -18.94 6.19
CA SER A 99 18.98 -19.87 6.04
C SER A 99 20.28 -19.17 6.45
N ALA A 100 21.09 -19.84 7.26
CA ALA A 100 22.21 -19.25 7.99
C ALA A 100 23.37 -18.69 7.15
N ASP A 101 23.35 -18.81 5.82
CA ASP A 101 24.31 -18.14 4.95
C ASP A 101 23.81 -16.72 4.65
N GLY A 102 24.22 -15.78 5.51
CA GLY A 102 23.85 -14.36 5.55
C GLY A 102 24.19 -13.50 4.33
N GLY A 103 24.19 -14.06 3.13
CA GLY A 103 24.10 -13.29 1.91
C GLY A 103 22.66 -12.82 1.71
N ARG A 104 22.34 -11.60 2.18
CA ARG A 104 21.13 -10.86 1.78
C ARG A 104 21.10 -10.74 0.24
N ARG A 105 20.66 -11.78 -0.48
CA ARG A 105 20.55 -11.71 -1.94
C ARG A 105 19.24 -11.00 -2.28
N ARG A 106 19.35 -9.68 -2.24
CA ARG A 106 18.34 -8.72 -2.66
C ARG A 106 18.18 -8.80 -4.18
N THR A 107 17.25 -9.60 -4.67
CA THR A 107 16.79 -9.46 -6.05
C THR A 107 15.68 -8.42 -6.05
N ALA A 108 16.03 -7.13 -6.14
CA ALA A 108 15.02 -6.13 -6.50
C ALA A 108 14.59 -6.45 -7.94
N PRO A 109 13.29 -6.63 -8.23
CA PRO A 109 12.85 -6.73 -9.61
C PRO A 109 13.25 -5.43 -10.33
N ALA A 110 14.07 -5.56 -11.38
CA ALA A 110 14.59 -4.42 -12.13
C ALA A 110 13.50 -3.65 -12.91
N ALA A 111 12.30 -4.24 -13.03
CA ALA A 111 11.13 -3.68 -13.67
C ALA A 111 9.92 -3.80 -12.73
N GLY A 112 9.01 -2.83 -12.80
CA GLY A 112 7.71 -2.96 -12.11
C GLY A 112 6.91 -4.15 -12.64
N SER A 113 5.96 -4.62 -11.85
CA SER A 113 5.07 -5.71 -12.25
C SER A 113 3.76 -5.14 -12.79
N GLY A 114 3.43 -5.48 -14.04
CA GLY A 114 2.09 -5.27 -14.58
C GLY A 114 1.09 -6.16 -13.85
N VAL A 115 0.03 -5.56 -13.28
CA VAL A 115 -0.96 -6.29 -12.47
C VAL A 115 -2.37 -6.23 -13.03
N SER A 116 -2.68 -5.24 -13.85
CA SER A 116 -3.99 -5.07 -14.48
C SER A 116 -3.74 -4.68 -15.94
N PRO A 117 -4.12 -5.52 -16.93
CA PRO A 117 -3.77 -5.32 -18.33
C PRO A 117 -4.31 -4.03 -18.93
N GLY A 118 -3.62 -3.54 -19.96
CA GLY A 118 -3.99 -2.36 -20.75
C GLY A 118 -2.86 -1.35 -20.83
N ARG A 119 -2.92 -0.49 -21.85
CA ARG A 119 -1.93 0.56 -22.09
C ARG A 119 -2.63 1.91 -22.14
N VAL A 120 -2.09 2.88 -21.40
CA VAL A 120 -2.66 4.22 -21.30
C VAL A 120 -1.54 5.25 -21.21
N THR A 121 -1.75 6.38 -21.89
CA THR A 121 -0.91 7.57 -21.77
C THR A 121 -1.72 8.65 -21.07
N GLY A 122 -1.15 9.26 -20.04
CA GLY A 122 -1.87 10.24 -19.24
C GLY A 122 -0.95 11.11 -18.40
N VAL A 123 -1.54 12.13 -17.80
CA VAL A 123 -0.82 13.07 -16.94
C VAL A 123 -0.71 12.52 -15.52
N VAL A 124 0.48 12.58 -14.94
CA VAL A 124 0.74 12.11 -13.58
C VAL A 124 0.00 12.98 -12.58
N VAL A 125 -0.71 12.32 -11.65
CA VAL A 125 -1.35 12.92 -10.47
C VAL A 125 -0.95 12.12 -9.23
N ARG A 126 -0.98 12.74 -8.04
CA ARG A 126 -0.65 12.09 -6.76
C ARG A 126 -1.73 12.36 -5.71
N PRO A 127 -2.00 11.43 -4.76
CA PRO A 127 -2.92 11.69 -3.65
C PRO A 127 -2.41 12.78 -2.69
N PRO A 128 -3.30 13.58 -2.07
CA PRO A 128 -4.73 13.72 -2.39
C PRO A 128 -4.88 14.42 -3.74
N ALA A 129 -5.60 13.78 -4.68
CA ALA A 129 -5.76 14.27 -6.04
C ALA A 129 -7.12 14.95 -6.18
N ASP A 130 -7.20 16.19 -5.68
CA ASP A 130 -8.46 16.96 -5.69
C ASP A 130 -8.79 17.50 -7.10
N ASP A 131 -7.77 17.74 -7.93
CA ASP A 131 -7.89 18.23 -9.31
C ASP A 131 -7.39 17.18 -10.31
N ILE A 132 -8.26 16.24 -10.67
CA ILE A 132 -8.00 15.27 -11.75
C ILE A 132 -8.40 15.92 -13.09
N PRO A 133 -7.50 15.97 -14.10
CA PRO A 133 -7.82 16.51 -15.42
C PRO A 133 -9.00 15.77 -16.06
N GLY A 134 -10.02 16.51 -16.51
CA GLY A 134 -11.18 15.94 -17.21
C GLY A 134 -10.99 15.83 -18.73
N ASP A 135 -9.99 16.52 -19.29
CA ASP A 135 -9.72 16.60 -20.74
C ASP A 135 -8.81 15.48 -21.25
N ARG A 136 -8.13 14.75 -20.36
CA ARG A 136 -7.17 13.69 -20.70
C ARG A 136 -7.06 12.65 -19.58
N PRO A 137 -6.62 11.41 -19.87
CA PRO A 137 -6.43 10.40 -18.84
C PRO A 137 -5.41 10.85 -17.79
N ALA A 138 -5.69 10.54 -16.53
CA ALA A 138 -4.75 10.74 -15.42
C ALA A 138 -4.07 9.43 -15.02
N ILE A 139 -2.78 9.48 -14.68
CA ILE A 139 -2.01 8.37 -14.13
C ILE A 139 -1.75 8.63 -12.66
N LEU A 140 -2.38 7.86 -11.78
CA LEU A 140 -2.19 7.99 -10.35
C LEU A 140 -0.84 7.37 -9.94
N VAL A 141 0.04 8.19 -9.39
CA VAL A 141 1.35 7.74 -8.89
C VAL A 141 1.38 7.84 -7.37
N CYS A 142 1.70 6.75 -6.69
CA CYS A 142 1.86 6.75 -5.24
C CYS A 142 3.03 5.87 -4.77
N ALA A 143 3.56 6.16 -3.58
CA ALA A 143 4.64 5.36 -3.00
C ALA A 143 4.14 3.98 -2.54
N SER A 144 2.97 3.94 -1.91
CA SER A 144 2.23 2.75 -1.51
C SER A 144 0.74 2.96 -1.74
N ALA A 145 0.02 1.84 -1.85
CA ALA A 145 -1.42 1.87 -1.94
C ALA A 145 -2.06 2.06 -0.57
N ASP A 146 -2.31 3.32 -0.23
CA ASP A 146 -3.01 3.69 0.99
C ASP A 146 -4.53 3.77 0.75
N ALA A 147 -5.33 3.87 1.82
CA ALA A 147 -6.79 3.86 1.75
C ALA A 147 -7.37 4.95 0.81
N ASP A 148 -6.63 6.05 0.67
CA ASP A 148 -7.03 7.24 -0.07
C ASP A 148 -6.97 7.02 -1.60
N VAL A 149 -6.37 5.92 -2.06
CA VAL A 149 -6.28 5.57 -3.48
C VAL A 149 -7.59 5.00 -4.02
N ALA A 150 -8.34 4.24 -3.22
CA ALA A 150 -9.52 3.52 -3.69
C ALA A 150 -10.61 4.43 -4.29
N PRO A 151 -10.97 5.59 -3.69
CA PRO A 151 -11.95 6.50 -4.27
C PRO A 151 -11.52 7.09 -5.62
N LEU A 152 -10.21 7.23 -5.86
CA LEU A 152 -9.65 7.85 -7.06
C LEU A 152 -9.64 6.91 -8.27
N LEU A 153 -9.71 5.59 -8.06
CA LEU A 153 -9.62 4.59 -9.13
C LEU A 153 -10.72 4.73 -10.19
N GLY A 154 -11.89 5.25 -9.83
CA GLY A 154 -12.96 5.53 -10.79
C GLY A 154 -12.72 6.75 -11.67
N LEU A 155 -11.74 7.59 -11.34
CA LEU A 155 -11.48 8.88 -11.97
C LEU A 155 -10.20 8.89 -12.80
N VAL A 156 -9.34 7.89 -12.65
CA VAL A 156 -8.01 7.83 -13.29
C VAL A 156 -7.98 6.81 -14.42
N GLY A 157 -7.13 7.06 -15.41
CA GLY A 157 -6.91 6.16 -16.54
C GLY A 157 -5.89 5.06 -16.24
N GLY A 158 -5.03 5.22 -15.23
CA GLY A 158 -3.99 4.25 -14.89
C GLY A 158 -3.39 4.46 -13.48
N VAL A 159 -2.68 3.45 -12.98
CA VAL A 159 -2.03 3.50 -11.66
C VAL A 159 -0.58 2.99 -11.73
N VAL A 160 0.33 3.71 -11.08
CA VAL A 160 1.72 3.27 -10.85
C VAL A 160 2.05 3.39 -9.38
N THR A 161 2.52 2.29 -8.77
CA THR A 161 2.99 2.33 -7.37
C THR A 161 4.47 2.00 -7.25
N GLY A 162 5.17 2.71 -6.36
CA GLY A 162 6.58 2.44 -6.05
C GLY A 162 6.78 1.14 -5.25
N ARG A 163 5.78 0.75 -4.46
CA ARG A 163 5.74 -0.50 -3.68
C ARG A 163 4.44 -1.25 -3.95
N GLY A 164 4.50 -2.58 -3.90
CA GLY A 164 3.33 -3.43 -4.07
C GLY A 164 3.66 -4.75 -4.75
N SER A 165 2.71 -5.67 -4.72
CA SER A 165 2.83 -6.98 -5.36
C SER A 165 1.59 -7.30 -6.19
N ALA A 166 1.66 -8.31 -7.05
CA ALA A 166 0.55 -8.75 -7.90
C ALA A 166 -0.72 -9.21 -7.14
N MET A 167 -0.59 -9.44 -5.82
CA MET A 167 -1.65 -9.87 -4.92
C MET A 167 -2.01 -8.78 -3.88
N SER A 168 -1.44 -7.58 -4.01
CA SER A 168 -1.72 -6.45 -3.12
C SER A 168 -3.13 -5.90 -3.32
N HIS A 169 -3.64 -5.18 -2.32
CA HIS A 169 -4.97 -4.58 -2.36
C HIS A 169 -5.19 -3.71 -3.62
N ILE A 170 -4.20 -2.90 -4.00
CA ILE A 170 -4.28 -2.08 -5.21
C ILE A 170 -4.33 -2.89 -6.50
N ALA A 171 -3.65 -4.03 -6.57
CA ALA A 171 -3.72 -4.90 -7.74
C ALA A 171 -5.13 -5.49 -7.92
N ILE A 172 -5.81 -5.80 -6.81
CA ILE A 172 -7.19 -6.27 -6.82
C ILE A 172 -8.12 -5.13 -7.28
N LEU A 173 -8.04 -3.97 -6.62
CA LEU A 173 -8.91 -2.83 -6.95
C LEU A 173 -8.72 -2.36 -8.41
N ALA A 174 -7.47 -2.30 -8.90
CA ALA A 174 -7.22 -1.93 -10.29
C ALA A 174 -7.90 -2.88 -11.29
N ARG A 175 -7.91 -4.20 -11.01
CA ARG A 175 -8.61 -5.19 -11.83
C ARG A 175 -10.13 -5.03 -11.76
N GLU A 176 -10.67 -4.78 -10.55
CA GLU A 176 -12.10 -4.55 -10.34
C GLU A 176 -12.61 -3.32 -11.10
N HIS A 177 -11.82 -2.24 -11.08
CA HIS A 177 -12.11 -1.00 -11.79
C HIS A 177 -11.69 -1.03 -13.27
N ARG A 178 -11.06 -2.12 -13.74
CA ARG A 178 -10.53 -2.27 -15.11
C ARG A 178 -9.56 -1.15 -15.51
N VAL A 179 -8.77 -0.70 -14.54
CA VAL A 179 -7.75 0.33 -14.71
C VAL A 179 -6.39 -0.34 -14.92
N PRO A 180 -5.65 -0.02 -16.00
CA PRO A 180 -4.28 -0.47 -16.19
C PRO A 180 -3.40 -0.11 -14.98
N ALA A 181 -2.61 -1.07 -14.49
CA ALA A 181 -1.81 -0.85 -13.29
C ALA A 181 -0.46 -1.55 -13.30
N VAL A 182 0.56 -0.83 -12.82
CA VAL A 182 1.93 -1.30 -12.59
C VAL A 182 2.29 -1.08 -11.12
N VAL A 183 2.83 -2.09 -10.45
CA VAL A 183 3.22 -1.99 -9.02
C VAL A 183 4.69 -2.31 -8.81
N GLY A 184 5.27 -1.75 -7.76
CA GLY A 184 6.68 -1.98 -7.42
C GLY A 184 7.66 -1.37 -8.43
N HIS A 185 7.26 -0.32 -9.15
CA HIS A 185 8.10 0.27 -10.19
C HIS A 185 9.05 1.34 -9.61
N PRO A 186 10.38 1.21 -9.78
CA PRO A 186 11.35 2.14 -9.17
C PRO A 186 11.19 3.58 -9.69
N ALA A 187 10.78 3.76 -10.95
CA ALA A 187 10.55 5.09 -11.52
C ALA A 187 9.38 5.86 -10.89
N ALA A 188 8.49 5.21 -10.13
CA ALA A 188 7.33 5.88 -9.52
C ALA A 188 7.75 7.09 -8.64
N ALA A 189 8.91 7.01 -7.98
CA ALA A 189 9.43 8.11 -7.17
C ALA A 189 9.89 9.31 -8.02
N ALA A 190 10.35 9.06 -9.25
CA ALA A 190 10.87 10.09 -10.15
C ALA A 190 9.74 10.88 -10.85
N LEU A 191 8.61 10.24 -11.15
CA LEU A 191 7.47 10.86 -11.84
C LEU A 191 6.86 12.01 -11.03
N ARG A 192 6.77 13.20 -11.62
CA ARG A 192 6.22 14.41 -11.01
C ARG A 192 4.78 14.68 -11.50
N PRO A 193 3.91 15.29 -10.66
CA PRO A 193 2.62 15.77 -11.13
C PRO A 193 2.76 16.66 -12.37
N GLY A 194 1.94 16.43 -13.40
CA GLY A 194 2.03 17.14 -14.67
C GLY A 194 2.84 16.41 -15.75
N ASP A 195 3.68 15.44 -15.39
CA ASP A 195 4.44 14.64 -16.38
C ASP A 195 3.49 13.83 -17.26
N LEU A 196 3.78 13.75 -18.55
CA LEU A 196 3.08 12.85 -19.46
C LEU A 196 3.77 11.50 -19.47
N VAL A 197 3.03 10.44 -19.12
CA VAL A 197 3.57 9.09 -18.96
C VAL A 197 2.69 8.08 -19.66
N THR A 198 3.34 7.13 -20.34
CA THR A 198 2.72 5.93 -20.89
C THR A 198 3.01 4.73 -20.00
N ILE A 199 1.98 4.00 -19.58
CA ILE A 199 2.12 2.77 -18.80
C ILE A 199 1.52 1.58 -19.55
N ASP A 200 2.12 0.40 -19.38
CA ASP A 200 1.57 -0.88 -19.83
C ASP A 200 1.42 -1.82 -18.62
N GLY A 201 0.16 -2.01 -18.20
CA GLY A 201 -0.18 -2.86 -17.07
C GLY A 201 -0.10 -4.36 -17.36
N THR A 202 0.29 -4.76 -18.57
CA THR A 202 0.59 -6.15 -18.95
C THR A 202 2.07 -6.46 -18.80
N THR A 203 2.94 -5.61 -19.37
CA THR A 203 4.40 -5.80 -19.34
C THR A 203 5.03 -5.25 -18.06
N GLY A 204 4.39 -4.28 -17.41
CA GLY A 204 4.95 -3.55 -16.27
C GLY A 204 5.83 -2.37 -16.67
N GLU A 205 5.81 -1.97 -17.95
CA GLU A 205 6.60 -0.86 -18.45
C GLU A 205 5.98 0.50 -18.13
N VAL A 206 6.85 1.47 -17.83
CA VAL A 206 6.50 2.87 -17.58
C VAL A 206 7.48 3.76 -18.34
N HIS A 207 6.97 4.52 -19.31
CA HIS A 207 7.75 5.41 -20.17
C HIS A 207 7.32 6.86 -19.91
N ALA A 208 8.27 7.72 -19.56
CA ALA A 208 8.04 9.16 -19.52
C ALA A 208 8.14 9.71 -20.95
N GLU A 209 7.11 10.41 -21.40
CA GLU A 209 7.14 11.10 -22.68
C GLU A 209 7.96 12.38 -22.54
N PRO A 210 8.89 12.70 -23.46
CA PRO A 210 9.61 13.95 -23.40
C PRO A 210 8.63 15.11 -23.54
N THR A 211 8.61 16.00 -22.55
CA THR A 211 7.85 17.25 -22.63
C THR A 211 8.41 18.07 -23.79
N LEU A 212 7.68 18.13 -24.90
CA LEU A 212 7.95 19.07 -25.98
C LEU A 212 7.83 20.46 -25.39
N THR A 213 8.97 21.06 -25.04
CA THR A 213 9.06 22.45 -24.62
C THR A 213 8.80 23.27 -25.88
N GLY A 214 7.57 23.77 -26.01
CA GLY A 214 7.18 24.77 -27.00
C GLY A 214 7.34 26.17 -26.44
#